data_AF-A0A7S9LSG4-F1
#
_entry.id   AF-A0A7S9LSG4-F1
#
_cell.length_a   1.000
_cell.length_b   1.000
_cell.length_c   1.000
_cell.angle_alpha   90.00
_cell.angle_beta   90.00
_cell.angle_gamma   90.00
#
_symmetry.space_group_name_H-M   'P 1'
#
loop_
_entity.id
_entity.type
_entity.pdbx_description
1 polymer ?
#
loop_
_entity_poly.entity_id
_entity_poly.type
_entity_poly.pdbx_seq_one_letter_code
_entity_poly.pdbx_strand_id
1 'polypeptide(L)'
;MPMPSLPTRLFATSLALALAATTAAAGPIVYRPINPGFGGFSDNADYLIALADIQNRFRDNGGGGGGGVPQISFPPITIDLGGAGGGGGATTSAAPAPAASSAAAPTGSLGPAQIQQVQP
;
A
#
# COMPACT_ATOMS: atom_id res chain seq x y z
N MET A 1 18.68 54.91 11.61
CA MET A 1 18.79 53.74 12.51
C MET A 1 20.21 53.19 12.39
N PRO A 2 20.97 53.04 13.49
CA PRO A 2 22.32 52.49 13.44
C PRO A 2 22.27 50.99 13.08
N MET A 3 23.10 50.55 12.13
CA MET A 3 23.19 49.14 11.73
C MET A 3 24.14 48.38 12.68
N PRO A 4 23.80 47.14 13.09
CA PRO A 4 24.67 46.34 13.93
C PRO A 4 25.95 45.94 13.18
N SER A 5 27.09 46.06 13.87
CA SER A 5 28.43 45.78 13.34
C SER A 5 28.64 44.28 13.06
N LEU A 6 29.55 43.96 12.13
CA LEU A 6 29.92 42.59 11.76
C LEU A 6 30.17 41.63 12.96
N PRO A 7 30.93 42.00 14.01
CA PRO A 7 31.14 41.12 15.16
C PRO A 7 29.85 40.85 15.95
N THR A 8 28.95 41.83 16.02
CA THR A 8 27.65 41.69 16.71
C THR A 8 26.76 40.68 16.00
N ARG A 9 26.83 40.63 14.67
CA ARG A 9 26.06 39.66 13.86
C ARG A 9 26.58 38.24 14.04
N LEU A 10 27.90 38.06 14.04
CA LEU A 10 28.54 36.75 14.24
C LEU A 10 28.23 36.18 15.64
N PHE A 11 28.29 37.04 16.66
CA PHE A 11 27.92 36.66 18.03
C PHE A 11 26.43 36.29 18.16
N ALA A 12 25.54 37.07 17.53
CA ALA A 12 24.11 36.76 17.52
C ALA A 12 23.82 35.41 16.84
N THR A 13 24.51 35.09 15.74
CA THR A 13 24.35 33.80 15.04
C THR A 13 24.89 32.61 15.82
N SER A 14 26.04 32.73 16.50
CA SER A 14 26.60 31.63 17.31
C SER A 14 25.75 31.37 18.55
N LEU A 15 25.24 32.43 19.17
CA LEU A 15 24.31 32.34 20.30
C LEU A 15 23.00 31.65 19.86
N ALA A 16 22.42 32.07 18.74
CA ALA A 16 21.21 31.44 18.21
C ALA A 16 21.39 29.94 17.92
N LEU A 17 22.55 29.54 17.38
CA LEU A 17 22.86 28.14 17.10
C LEU A 17 23.05 27.32 18.39
N ALA A 18 23.66 27.90 19.42
CA ALA A 18 23.81 27.26 20.73
C ALA A 18 22.46 27.09 21.45
N LEU A 19 21.54 28.06 21.32
CA LEU A 19 20.18 27.97 21.87
C LEU A 19 19.28 26.99 21.09
N ALA A 20 19.52 26.79 19.80
CA ALA A 20 18.77 25.85 18.96
C ALA A 20 19.23 24.39 19.10
N ALA A 21 20.29 24.12 19.88
CA ALA A 21 20.79 22.78 20.15
C ALA A 21 19.91 22.04 21.18
N THR A 22 18.63 21.86 20.86
CA THR A 22 17.76 20.94 21.60
C THR A 22 18.00 19.51 21.13
N THR A 23 18.25 18.60 22.06
CA THR A 23 18.37 17.16 21.79
C THR A 23 17.00 16.61 21.40
N ALA A 24 16.83 16.16 20.15
CA ALA A 24 15.66 15.39 19.75
C ALA A 24 15.74 13.99 20.41
N ALA A 25 14.92 13.77 21.43
CA ALA A 25 14.81 12.45 22.07
C ALA A 25 13.96 11.53 21.19
N ALA A 26 14.53 10.44 20.69
CA ALA A 26 13.77 9.40 20.02
C ALA A 26 12.88 8.69 21.06
N GLY A 27 11.57 8.67 20.81
CA GLY A 27 10.63 7.91 21.63
C GLY A 27 10.85 6.40 21.49
N PRO A 28 10.47 5.59 22.48
CA PRO A 28 10.61 4.15 22.40
C PRO A 28 9.70 3.58 21.30
N ILE A 29 10.24 2.68 20.48
CA ILE A 29 9.44 1.87 19.56
C ILE A 29 8.85 0.72 20.37
N VAL A 30 7.54 0.77 20.59
CA VAL A 30 6.81 -0.32 21.25
C VAL A 30 6.28 -1.26 20.19
N TYR A 31 6.79 -2.50 20.17
CA TYR A 31 6.24 -3.54 19.31
C TYR A 31 4.83 -3.91 19.74
N ARG A 32 3.90 -3.90 18.78
CA ARG A 32 2.54 -4.41 18.96
C ARG A 32 2.23 -5.31 17.76
N PRO A 33 1.75 -6.55 17.98
CA PRO A 33 1.29 -7.40 16.89
C PRO A 33 0.19 -6.71 16.10
N ILE A 34 0.20 -6.87 14.77
CA ILE A 34 -0.89 -6.37 13.91
C ILE A 34 -2.15 -7.22 14.09
N ASN A 35 -1.98 -8.52 14.33
CA ASN A 35 -3.10 -9.45 14.48
C ASN A 35 -3.74 -9.29 15.88
N PRO A 36 -5.06 -9.01 15.94
CA PRO A 36 -5.77 -8.80 17.20
C PRO A 36 -5.77 -10.04 18.10
N GLY A 37 -5.67 -11.24 17.55
CA GLY A 37 -5.56 -12.49 18.31
C GLY A 37 -4.31 -12.60 19.20
N PHE A 38 -3.31 -11.75 18.96
CA PHE A 38 -2.10 -11.65 19.78
C PHE A 38 -2.04 -10.35 20.62
N GLY A 39 -3.17 -9.67 20.82
CA GLY A 39 -3.24 -8.40 21.58
C GLY A 39 -2.92 -7.16 20.74
N GLY A 40 -3.06 -7.27 19.41
CA GLY A 40 -3.00 -6.15 18.48
C GLY A 40 -4.23 -5.23 18.50
N PHE A 41 -4.29 -4.32 17.53
CA PHE A 41 -5.45 -3.43 17.37
C PHE A 41 -6.66 -4.21 16.84
N SER A 42 -7.79 -4.17 17.57
CA SER A 42 -9.03 -4.86 17.22
C SER A 42 -9.62 -4.40 15.88
N ASP A 43 -9.44 -3.13 15.53
CA ASP A 43 -9.95 -2.56 14.27
C ASP A 43 -9.32 -3.19 13.01
N ASN A 44 -8.18 -3.88 13.16
CA ASN A 44 -7.55 -4.61 12.06
C ASN A 44 -8.23 -5.96 11.75
N ALA A 45 -9.16 -6.43 12.58
CA ALA A 45 -9.75 -7.76 12.45
C ALA A 45 -10.41 -7.98 11.08
N ASP A 46 -11.34 -7.11 10.71
CA ASP A 46 -12.12 -7.25 9.47
C ASP A 46 -11.23 -7.16 8.23
N TYR A 47 -10.23 -6.26 8.25
CA TYR A 47 -9.27 -6.12 7.17
C TYR A 47 -8.45 -7.40 6.96
N LEU A 48 -7.92 -7.98 8.05
CA LEU A 48 -7.09 -9.19 7.98
C LEU A 48 -7.90 -10.41 7.54
N ILE A 49 -9.15 -10.53 7.97
CA ILE A 49 -10.06 -11.62 7.54
C ILE A 49 -10.41 -11.47 6.06
N ALA A 50 -10.83 -10.27 5.63
CA ALA A 50 -11.15 -10.03 4.22
C ALA A 50 -9.94 -10.28 3.31
N LEU A 51 -8.74 -9.91 3.74
CA LEU A 51 -7.51 -10.20 3.00
C LEU A 51 -7.26 -11.71 2.89
N ALA A 52 -7.47 -12.45 3.99
CA ALA A 52 -7.36 -13.90 3.99
C ALA A 52 -8.34 -14.56 3.02
N ASP A 53 -9.59 -14.10 2.97
CA ASP A 53 -10.62 -14.63 2.07
C ASP A 53 -10.31 -14.40 0.59
N ILE A 54 -9.82 -13.20 0.22
CA ILE A 54 -9.43 -12.89 -1.17
C ILE A 54 -8.24 -13.76 -1.61
N GLN A 55 -7.30 -13.97 -0.69
CA GLN A 55 -6.10 -14.75 -0.95
C GLN A 55 -6.37 -16.25 -0.86
N ASN A 56 -7.46 -16.67 -0.23
CA ASN A 56 -7.80 -18.06 -0.08
C ASN A 56 -7.92 -18.74 -1.46
N ARG A 57 -7.04 -19.72 -1.70
CA ARG A 57 -7.02 -20.55 -2.91
C ARG A 57 -7.68 -21.91 -2.69
N PHE A 58 -8.04 -22.22 -1.44
CA PHE A 58 -8.70 -23.46 -1.10
C PHE A 58 -10.18 -23.30 -1.43
N ARG A 59 -10.67 -24.15 -2.33
CA ARG A 59 -12.10 -24.34 -2.52
C ARG A 59 -12.51 -25.52 -1.65
N ASP A 60 -13.59 -25.36 -0.91
CA ASP A 60 -14.27 -26.52 -0.36
C ASP A 60 -14.67 -27.41 -1.54
N ASN A 61 -14.45 -28.72 -1.43
CA ASN A 61 -14.79 -29.70 -2.47
C ASN A 61 -16.30 -29.74 -2.83
N GLY A 62 -17.10 -28.83 -2.29
CA GLY A 62 -18.49 -28.58 -2.66
C GLY A 62 -18.78 -27.08 -2.79
N GLY A 63 -18.31 -26.46 -3.89
CA GLY A 63 -18.95 -25.28 -4.48
C GLY A 63 -18.74 -23.92 -3.79
N GLY A 64 -18.15 -22.99 -4.53
CA GLY A 64 -18.46 -21.55 -4.36
C GLY A 64 -17.54 -20.71 -3.48
N GLY A 65 -16.22 -20.91 -3.52
CA GLY A 65 -15.26 -19.97 -2.94
C GLY A 65 -14.79 -18.93 -3.95
N GLY A 66 -15.64 -17.97 -4.30
CA GLY A 66 -15.31 -16.82 -5.13
C GLY A 66 -15.50 -15.55 -4.32
N GLY A 67 -14.55 -15.27 -3.41
CA GLY A 67 -14.52 -14.04 -2.63
C GLY A 67 -14.44 -12.84 -3.57
N GLY A 68 -15.55 -12.12 -3.72
CA GLY A 68 -15.60 -10.89 -4.49
C GLY A 68 -14.59 -9.87 -3.95
N VAL A 69 -13.98 -9.10 -4.84
CA VAL A 69 -13.16 -7.95 -4.45
C VAL A 69 -13.96 -7.06 -3.48
N PRO A 70 -13.39 -6.65 -2.34
CA PRO A 70 -14.07 -5.75 -1.43
C PRO A 70 -14.38 -4.47 -2.17
N GLN A 71 -15.65 -4.08 -2.20
CA GLN A 71 -16.07 -2.79 -2.76
C GLN A 71 -15.63 -1.70 -1.78
N ILE A 72 -14.42 -1.18 -1.97
CA ILE A 72 -13.92 -0.04 -1.21
C ILE A 72 -14.64 1.20 -1.72
N SER A 73 -15.63 1.65 -0.96
CA SER A 73 -16.37 2.90 -1.22
C SER A 73 -15.57 4.07 -0.68
N PHE A 74 -14.89 4.80 -1.56
CA PHE A 74 -14.31 6.08 -1.20
C PHE A 74 -15.37 7.17 -1.33
N PRO A 75 -15.60 8.00 -0.29
CA PRO A 75 -16.43 9.18 -0.44
C PRO A 75 -15.82 10.08 -1.52
N PRO A 76 -16.65 10.77 -2.33
CA PRO A 76 -16.14 11.67 -3.36
C PRO A 76 -15.31 12.79 -2.72
N ILE A 77 -14.07 12.96 -3.17
CA ILE A 77 -13.25 14.11 -2.78
C ILE A 77 -13.64 15.32 -3.62
N THR A 78 -14.09 16.39 -2.98
CA THR A 78 -14.21 17.71 -3.62
C THR A 78 -12.85 18.39 -3.51
N ILE A 79 -12.10 18.44 -4.62
CA ILE A 79 -10.87 19.22 -4.68
C ILE A 79 -11.28 20.66 -5.00
N ASP A 80 -11.42 21.48 -3.96
CA ASP A 80 -11.57 22.93 -4.15
C ASP A 80 -10.22 23.50 -4.61
N LEU A 81 -10.05 23.61 -5.93
CA LEU A 81 -8.88 24.19 -6.57
C LEU A 81 -8.95 25.72 -6.67
N GLY A 82 -9.75 26.39 -5.84
CA GLY A 82 -9.85 27.84 -5.86
C GLY A 82 -10.42 28.34 -7.19
N GLY A 83 -11.74 28.31 -7.29
CA GLY A 83 -12.58 28.93 -8.32
C GLY A 83 -11.87 29.61 -9.51
N ALA A 84 -11.72 28.87 -10.60
CA ALA A 84 -11.56 29.45 -11.93
C ALA A 84 -12.21 28.52 -12.96
N GLY A 85 -13.50 28.78 -13.20
CA GLY A 85 -14.27 28.50 -14.40
C GLY A 85 -13.87 27.34 -15.32
N GLY A 86 -14.74 26.32 -15.33
CA GLY A 86 -15.22 25.72 -16.57
C GLY A 86 -14.46 24.52 -17.11
N GLY A 87 -15.17 23.40 -17.27
CA GLY A 87 -14.83 22.41 -18.29
C GLY A 87 -14.99 20.96 -17.86
N GLY A 88 -16.18 20.40 -18.10
CA GLY A 88 -16.32 19.03 -18.58
C GLY A 88 -15.94 17.91 -17.61
N GLY A 89 -16.89 17.51 -16.75
CA GLY A 89 -16.94 16.15 -16.24
C GLY A 89 -17.17 15.18 -17.38
N ALA A 90 -16.10 14.78 -18.06
CA ALA A 90 -16.13 13.79 -19.11
C ALA A 90 -16.52 12.44 -18.50
N THR A 91 -17.76 12.06 -18.77
CA THR A 91 -18.18 10.67 -18.83
C THR A 91 -17.35 9.96 -19.89
N THR A 92 -16.29 9.26 -19.50
CA THR A 92 -15.75 8.17 -20.33
C THR A 92 -15.56 6.95 -19.44
N SER A 93 -16.58 6.09 -19.47
CA SER A 93 -16.44 4.68 -19.16
C SER A 93 -15.40 4.12 -20.13
N ALA A 94 -14.14 4.09 -19.75
CA ALA A 94 -13.12 3.34 -20.47
C ALA A 94 -13.41 1.86 -20.22
N ALA A 95 -13.97 1.20 -21.23
CA ALA A 95 -14.05 -0.26 -21.27
C ALA A 95 -12.66 -0.84 -20.95
N PRO A 96 -12.56 -1.95 -20.19
CA PRO A 96 -11.27 -2.59 -19.96
C PRO A 96 -10.68 -2.98 -21.32
N ALA A 97 -9.44 -2.57 -21.57
CA ALA A 97 -8.72 -2.96 -22.77
C ALA A 97 -8.73 -4.50 -22.88
N PRO A 98 -9.00 -5.08 -24.07
CA PRO A 98 -8.87 -6.52 -24.25
C PRO A 98 -7.42 -6.91 -23.93
N ALA A 99 -7.26 -7.89 -23.03
CA ALA A 99 -5.97 -8.46 -22.71
C ALA A 99 -5.31 -8.95 -24.02
N ALA A 100 -4.20 -8.32 -24.38
CA ALA A 100 -3.41 -8.74 -25.52
C ALA A 100 -2.87 -10.15 -25.25
N SER A 101 -3.45 -11.13 -25.94
CA SER A 101 -2.87 -12.45 -26.11
C SER A 101 -1.65 -12.34 -27.03
N SER A 102 -0.45 -12.43 -26.47
CA SER A 102 0.80 -12.73 -27.20
C SER A 102 1.53 -13.85 -26.43
N ALA A 103 1.34 -15.10 -26.83
CA ALA A 103 2.10 -15.81 -27.86
C ALA A 103 3.45 -16.32 -27.35
N ALA A 104 3.54 -17.63 -27.11
CA ALA A 104 4.48 -18.56 -27.75
C ALA A 104 4.66 -19.81 -26.88
N ALA A 105 4.14 -20.93 -27.39
CA ALA A 105 4.51 -22.25 -26.91
C ALA A 105 6.00 -22.51 -27.19
N PRO A 106 6.79 -23.04 -26.25
CA PRO A 106 7.88 -23.93 -26.61
C PRO A 106 7.30 -25.34 -26.78
N THR A 107 7.20 -25.78 -28.03
CA THR A 107 7.15 -27.19 -28.39
C THR A 107 8.34 -27.92 -27.74
N GLY A 108 8.07 -28.60 -26.63
CA GLY A 108 8.97 -29.56 -26.00
C GLY A 108 8.21 -30.87 -25.83
N SER A 109 8.23 -31.72 -26.85
CA SER A 109 7.69 -33.09 -26.77
C SER A 109 8.59 -33.93 -25.86
N LEU A 110 8.22 -34.08 -24.60
CA LEU A 110 8.71 -35.17 -23.76
C LEU A 110 7.62 -36.24 -23.74
N GLY A 111 7.94 -37.39 -24.33
CA GLY A 111 7.05 -38.54 -24.47
C GLY A 111 6.56 -39.10 -23.12
N PRO A 112 5.62 -40.06 -23.13
CA PRO A 112 5.01 -40.57 -21.91
C PRO A 112 6.08 -41.16 -20.98
N ALA A 113 6.15 -40.62 -19.77
CA ALA A 113 6.90 -41.19 -18.67
C ALA A 113 6.41 -42.62 -18.44
N GLN A 114 7.28 -43.58 -18.74
CA GLN A 114 7.10 -44.99 -18.40
C GLN A 114 6.98 -45.11 -16.88
N ILE A 115 5.84 -45.63 -16.42
CA ILE A 115 5.59 -45.99 -15.04
C ILE A 115 6.51 -47.19 -14.72
N GLN A 116 7.62 -46.95 -14.03
CA GLN A 116 8.38 -48.03 -13.40
C GLN A 116 7.63 -48.46 -12.13
N GLN A 117 6.80 -49.48 -12.28
CA GLN A 117 6.22 -50.23 -11.16
C GLN A 117 7.36 -50.79 -10.32
N VAL A 118 7.41 -50.41 -9.05
CA VAL A 118 8.15 -51.17 -8.02
C VAL A 118 7.11 -52.09 -7.39
N GLN A 119 7.15 -53.36 -7.78
CA GLN A 119 6.38 -54.44 -7.15
C GLN A 119 6.90 -54.70 -5.73
N PRO A 120 6.05 -55.25 -4.83
CA PRO A 120 6.34 -55.36 -3.39
C PRO A 120 7.50 -56.28 -3.05
#